data_AF-A0A0L0EXQ9-F1
#
_entry.id   AF-A0A0L0EXQ9-F1
#
_cell.length_a   1.000
_cell.length_b   1.000
_cell.length_c   1.000
_cell.angle_alpha   90.00
_cell.angle_beta   90.00
_cell.angle_gamma   90.00
#
_symmetry.space_group_name_H-M   'P 1'
#
loop_
_entity.id
_entity.type
_entity.pdbx_description
1 polymer ?
#
loop_
_entity_poly.entity_id
_entity_poly.type
_entity_poly.pdbx_seq_one_letter_code
_entity_poly.pdbx_strand_id
1 'polypeptide(L)'
;MYSSQGNSVMNASIFVQIAAYRDPELLATIRSAVDNASNPQRLVFGVCWQYIPGLDEYLLFPSELDANIRLVAVPVEQAQGVCWARHVAQNLYRDEDYVLSVDSHTRFVANWDRLMIEELTRCPSDNPVLTTYPAPFRAQTSLTSMPIARLKVGPVMDGSVRFEPFFDADTIQTTAPIASHLCACGFYFARGQLNHDLPIDPIMYFNQEEFTHSLKLWTLGYDCFIPSQHLVLHQYGNEKPVFEQNVHWNDDAKWVALNTRAQIRLRALIEHTFDPAHDSFPVEHFPLGKARTTSQYLSLLALEYRNGELYSLATDTKATR
;
A
#
# COMPACT_ATOMS: atom_id res chain seq x y z
N MET A 1 -21.93 -14.43 -26.84
CA MET A 1 -20.65 -14.72 -26.17
C MET A 1 -20.23 -13.68 -25.11
N TYR A 2 -21.04 -12.66 -24.80
CA TYR A 2 -20.72 -11.63 -23.78
C TYR A 2 -21.08 -12.00 -22.32
N SER A 3 -21.68 -13.16 -22.05
CA SER A 3 -22.25 -13.46 -20.72
C SER A 3 -21.34 -14.25 -19.77
N SER A 4 -20.25 -14.88 -20.24
CA SER A 4 -19.37 -15.67 -19.37
C SER A 4 -18.28 -14.83 -18.69
N GLN A 5 -17.68 -13.86 -19.39
CA GLN A 5 -16.69 -12.94 -18.80
C GLN A 5 -17.31 -11.92 -17.84
N GLY A 6 -18.54 -11.46 -18.09
CA GLY A 6 -19.25 -10.56 -17.17
C GLY A 6 -19.60 -11.22 -15.84
N ASN A 7 -20.00 -12.51 -15.86
CA ASN A 7 -20.29 -13.26 -14.65
C ASN A 7 -19.04 -13.62 -13.83
N SER A 8 -17.87 -13.78 -14.47
CA SER A 8 -16.62 -14.05 -13.73
C SER A 8 -16.13 -12.82 -12.96
N VAL A 9 -16.27 -11.62 -13.54
CA VAL A 9 -15.90 -10.35 -12.86
C VAL A 9 -16.81 -10.05 -11.67
N MET A 10 -18.11 -10.35 -11.77
CA MET A 10 -19.09 -10.09 -10.71
C MET A 10 -18.89 -10.98 -9.47
N ASN A 11 -18.28 -12.16 -9.63
CA ASN A 11 -18.05 -13.13 -8.55
C ASN A 11 -16.58 -13.20 -8.12
N ALA A 12 -15.69 -12.45 -8.76
CA ALA A 12 -14.28 -12.45 -8.44
C ALA A 12 -14.06 -11.93 -7.00
N SER A 13 -13.33 -12.73 -6.23
CA SER A 13 -12.99 -12.48 -4.83
C SER A 13 -11.94 -11.38 -4.70
N ILE A 14 -12.04 -10.60 -3.63
CA ILE A 14 -11.08 -9.53 -3.33
C ILE A 14 -10.54 -9.75 -1.92
N PHE A 15 -9.24 -10.01 -1.82
CA PHE A 15 -8.54 -10.05 -0.55
C PHE A 15 -8.11 -8.65 -0.12
N VAL A 16 -8.73 -8.13 0.93
CA VAL A 16 -8.43 -6.81 1.52
C VAL A 16 -7.49 -7.01 2.70
N GLN A 17 -6.22 -6.66 2.52
CA GLN A 17 -5.19 -6.82 3.55
C GLN A 17 -4.94 -5.51 4.30
N ILE A 18 -5.03 -5.59 5.62
CA ILE A 18 -5.00 -4.44 6.53
C ILE A 18 -4.03 -4.73 7.69
N ALA A 19 -3.02 -3.88 7.84
CA ALA A 19 -2.20 -3.82 9.04
C ALA A 19 -2.73 -2.67 9.92
N ALA A 20 -3.10 -2.98 11.16
CA ALA A 20 -3.68 -2.02 12.09
C ALA A 20 -2.87 -2.00 13.39
N TYR A 21 -2.22 -0.89 13.70
CA TYR A 21 -1.51 -0.71 14.97
C TYR A 21 -2.34 0.19 15.89
N ARG A 22 -3.05 -0.43 16.83
CA ARG A 22 -3.90 0.25 17.84
C ARG A 22 -4.80 1.34 17.26
N ASP A 23 -5.28 1.13 16.03
CA ASP A 23 -6.01 2.13 15.27
C ASP A 23 -7.52 1.95 15.48
N PRO A 24 -8.20 2.91 16.13
CA PRO A 24 -9.63 2.78 16.43
C PRO A 24 -10.51 2.73 15.18
N GLU A 25 -9.98 3.18 14.04
CA GLU A 25 -10.69 3.25 12.77
C GLU A 25 -10.81 1.90 12.05
N LEU A 26 -10.12 0.85 12.49
CA LEU A 26 -10.10 -0.44 11.81
C LEU A 26 -11.50 -0.99 11.55
N LEU A 27 -12.37 -0.99 12.56
CA LEU A 27 -13.73 -1.48 12.43
C LEU A 27 -14.55 -0.61 11.45
N ALA A 28 -14.38 0.71 11.51
CA ALA A 28 -15.08 1.63 10.62
C ALA A 28 -14.61 1.49 9.16
N THR A 29 -13.33 1.18 8.95
CA THR A 29 -12.76 0.85 7.63
C THR A 29 -13.39 -0.41 7.06
N ILE A 30 -13.46 -1.50 7.82
CA ILE A 30 -14.09 -2.76 7.35
C ILE A 30 -15.57 -2.57 7.09
N ARG A 31 -16.31 -1.90 7.99
CA ARG A 31 -17.73 -1.58 7.77
C ARG A 31 -17.93 -0.76 6.50
N SER A 32 -17.12 0.29 6.30
CA SER A 32 -17.21 1.10 5.08
C SER A 32 -16.94 0.27 3.82
N ALA A 33 -15.99 -0.67 3.86
CA ALA A 33 -15.72 -1.57 2.73
C ALA A 33 -16.94 -2.45 2.41
N VAL A 34 -17.56 -3.04 3.43
CA VAL A 34 -18.74 -3.91 3.30
C VAL A 34 -19.96 -3.11 2.82
N ASP A 35 -20.29 -2.02 3.51
CA ASP A 35 -21.51 -1.23 3.27
C ASP A 35 -21.52 -0.57 1.89
N ASN A 36 -20.34 -0.21 1.36
CA ASN A 36 -20.21 0.43 0.07
C ASN A 36 -19.83 -0.52 -1.07
N ALA A 37 -19.65 -1.82 -0.82
CA ALA A 37 -19.39 -2.78 -1.90
C ALA A 37 -20.68 -3.11 -2.67
N SER A 38 -20.56 -3.23 -3.99
CA SER A 38 -21.63 -3.72 -4.86
C SER A 38 -21.91 -5.21 -4.65
N ASN A 39 -20.90 -5.99 -4.23
CA ASN A 39 -21.06 -7.38 -3.80
C ASN A 39 -20.19 -7.65 -2.56
N PRO A 40 -20.71 -7.42 -1.34
CA PRO A 40 -19.93 -7.56 -0.11
C PRO A 40 -19.44 -8.99 0.18
N GLN A 41 -20.14 -10.00 -0.35
CA GLN A 41 -19.85 -11.43 -0.10
C GLN A 41 -18.57 -11.92 -0.78
N ARG A 42 -18.01 -11.15 -1.73
CA ARG A 42 -16.73 -11.48 -2.38
C ARG A 42 -15.51 -10.95 -1.61
N LEU A 43 -15.73 -10.17 -0.55
CA LEU A 43 -14.68 -9.57 0.23
C LEU A 43 -14.16 -10.56 1.27
N VAL A 44 -12.84 -10.69 1.31
CA VAL A 44 -12.12 -11.45 2.34
C VAL A 44 -11.11 -10.54 2.97
N PHE A 45 -11.17 -10.33 4.27
CA PHE A 45 -10.26 -9.45 4.98
C PHE A 45 -9.12 -10.25 5.61
N GLY A 46 -7.87 -9.88 5.33
CA GLY A 46 -6.69 -10.34 6.04
C GLY A 46 -6.18 -9.25 6.97
N VAL A 47 -6.33 -9.44 8.28
CA VAL A 47 -6.07 -8.39 9.26
C VAL A 47 -4.95 -8.80 10.20
N CYS A 48 -3.89 -8.00 10.25
CA CYS A 48 -2.93 -8.02 11.36
C CYS A 48 -3.29 -6.88 12.32
N TRP A 49 -3.88 -7.23 13.47
CA TRP A 49 -4.29 -6.27 14.49
C TRP A 49 -3.29 -6.29 15.64
N GLN A 50 -2.57 -5.19 15.82
CA GLN A 50 -1.60 -5.01 16.90
C GLN A 50 -2.25 -4.20 18.03
N TYR A 51 -2.28 -4.74 19.25
CA TYR A 51 -3.15 -4.26 20.33
C TYR A 51 -2.49 -4.37 21.71
N ILE A 52 -2.97 -3.59 22.68
CA ILE A 52 -2.65 -3.74 24.11
C ILE A 52 -3.78 -4.53 24.79
N PRO A 53 -3.49 -5.71 25.36
CA PRO A 53 -4.47 -6.49 26.13
C PRO A 53 -5.09 -5.66 27.26
N GLY A 54 -6.42 -5.78 27.44
CA GLY A 54 -7.18 -5.03 28.43
C GLY A 54 -7.44 -3.55 28.12
N LEU A 55 -6.79 -2.96 27.10
CA LEU A 55 -7.00 -1.56 26.70
C LEU A 55 -7.70 -1.45 25.33
N ASP A 56 -7.22 -2.22 24.35
CA ASP A 56 -7.68 -2.10 22.96
C ASP A 56 -8.79 -3.10 22.60
N GLU A 57 -9.29 -3.87 23.56
CA GLU A 57 -10.31 -4.92 23.36
C GLU A 57 -11.68 -4.40 22.88
N TYR A 58 -11.86 -3.08 22.74
CA TYR A 58 -13.02 -2.49 22.09
C TYR A 58 -13.13 -2.87 20.60
N LEU A 59 -12.05 -3.36 19.99
CA LEU A 59 -11.98 -3.84 18.60
C LEU A 59 -12.42 -5.29 18.41
N LEU A 60 -13.18 -5.87 19.35
CA LEU A 60 -13.90 -7.12 19.10
C LEU A 60 -14.83 -6.91 17.91
N PHE A 61 -14.61 -7.67 16.83
CA PHE A 61 -15.49 -7.63 15.66
C PHE A 61 -16.90 -8.01 16.11
N PRO A 62 -17.88 -7.10 15.99
CA PRO A 62 -19.22 -7.35 16.46
C PRO A 62 -19.83 -8.50 15.65
N SER A 63 -20.61 -9.37 16.30
CA SER A 63 -21.23 -10.53 15.65
C SER A 63 -22.14 -10.15 14.49
N GLU A 64 -22.63 -8.91 14.45
CA GLU A 64 -23.47 -8.36 13.39
C GLU A 64 -22.67 -7.94 12.14
N LEU A 65 -21.34 -7.92 12.20
CA LEU A 65 -20.50 -7.64 11.03
C LEU A 65 -20.44 -8.90 10.15
N ASP A 66 -21.30 -8.95 9.14
CA ASP A 66 -21.30 -10.01 8.12
C ASP A 66 -20.14 -9.84 7.14
N ALA A 67 -18.93 -10.19 7.60
CA ALA A 67 -17.70 -10.10 6.82
C ALA A 67 -16.81 -11.34 7.04
N ASN A 68 -16.18 -11.82 5.97
CA ASN A 68 -15.20 -12.90 6.05
C ASN A 68 -13.84 -12.34 6.51
N ILE A 69 -13.51 -12.45 7.79
CA ILE A 69 -12.29 -11.90 8.38
C ILE A 69 -11.36 -13.02 8.82
N ARG A 70 -10.14 -13.01 8.28
CA ARG A 70 -8.98 -13.77 8.76
C ARG A 70 -8.15 -12.81 9.60
N LEU A 71 -8.04 -13.08 10.90
CA LEU A 71 -7.42 -12.19 11.87
C LEU A 71 -6.20 -12.85 12.52
N VAL A 72 -5.10 -12.10 12.58
CA VAL A 72 -3.98 -12.35 13.50
C VAL A 72 -3.91 -11.17 14.47
N ALA A 73 -4.22 -11.43 15.73
CA ALA A 73 -4.10 -10.46 16.80
C ALA A 73 -2.73 -10.59 17.48
N VAL A 74 -2.02 -9.48 17.64
CA VAL A 74 -0.63 -9.42 18.10
C VAL A 74 -0.51 -8.39 19.23
N PRO A 75 -0.04 -8.76 20.42
CA PRO A 75 0.32 -7.77 21.44
C PRO A 75 1.39 -6.80 20.92
N VAL A 76 1.25 -5.50 21.16
CA VAL A 76 2.18 -4.49 20.60
C VAL A 76 3.64 -4.70 20.97
N GLU A 77 3.93 -5.41 22.07
CA GLU A 77 5.29 -5.77 22.48
C GLU A 77 6.00 -6.70 21.48
N GLN A 78 5.24 -7.37 20.61
CA GLN A 78 5.73 -8.24 19.54
C GLN A 78 5.73 -7.56 18.16
N ALA A 79 5.21 -6.33 18.07
CA ALA A 79 5.21 -5.57 16.82
C ALA A 79 6.64 -5.30 16.34
N GLN A 80 6.82 -5.29 15.01
CA GLN A 80 8.11 -5.00 14.37
C GLN A 80 8.00 -3.91 13.30
N GLY A 81 6.91 -3.13 13.33
CA GLY A 81 6.62 -2.09 12.35
C GLY A 81 5.65 -2.50 11.25
N VAL A 82 5.30 -1.54 10.40
CA VAL A 82 4.23 -1.66 9.41
C VAL A 82 4.49 -2.75 8.37
N CYS A 83 5.70 -2.89 7.82
CA CYS A 83 5.95 -3.89 6.78
C CYS A 83 5.88 -5.31 7.33
N TRP A 84 6.30 -5.53 8.57
CA TRP A 84 6.10 -6.80 9.27
C TRP A 84 4.61 -7.12 9.45
N ALA A 85 3.81 -6.15 9.91
CA ALA A 85 2.38 -6.35 10.08
C ALA A 85 1.67 -6.59 8.73
N ARG A 86 2.06 -5.87 7.67
CA ARG A 86 1.57 -6.10 6.31
C ARG A 86 1.98 -7.49 5.80
N HIS A 87 3.19 -7.97 6.09
CA HIS A 87 3.62 -9.33 5.79
C HIS A 87 2.76 -10.38 6.51
N VAL A 88 2.47 -10.19 7.81
CA VAL A 88 1.56 -11.06 8.57
C VAL A 88 0.17 -11.09 7.94
N ALA A 89 -0.38 -9.93 7.57
CA ALA A 89 -1.67 -9.84 6.90
C ALA A 89 -1.66 -10.49 5.51
N GLN A 90 -0.59 -10.30 4.72
CA GLN A 90 -0.44 -10.87 3.39
C GLN A 90 -0.42 -12.41 3.42
N ASN A 91 0.19 -13.02 4.43
CA ASN A 91 0.20 -14.48 4.61
C ASN A 91 -1.18 -15.10 4.90
N LEU A 92 -2.22 -14.29 5.08
CA LEU A 92 -3.60 -14.77 5.20
C LEU A 92 -4.30 -14.89 3.85
N TYR A 93 -3.65 -14.48 2.75
CA TYR A 93 -4.12 -14.66 1.36
C TYR A 93 -4.25 -16.14 1.00
N ARG A 94 -5.29 -16.49 0.24
CA ARG A 94 -5.59 -17.87 -0.20
C ARG A 94 -6.08 -17.90 -1.64
N ASP A 95 -5.28 -17.33 -2.54
CA ASP A 95 -5.53 -17.33 -3.98
C ASP A 95 -6.80 -16.57 -4.41
N GLU A 96 -7.23 -15.55 -3.64
CA GLU A 96 -8.31 -14.65 -4.10
C GLU A 96 -7.93 -13.94 -5.41
N ASP A 97 -8.91 -13.67 -6.27
CA ASP A 97 -8.70 -13.20 -7.65
C ASP A 97 -8.01 -11.84 -7.72
N TYR A 98 -8.28 -10.98 -6.73
CA TYR A 98 -7.70 -9.65 -6.58
C TYR A 98 -7.16 -9.43 -5.18
N VAL A 99 -6.17 -8.54 -5.06
CA VAL A 99 -5.66 -8.05 -3.79
C VAL A 99 -5.84 -6.54 -3.70
N LEU A 100 -6.28 -6.09 -2.54
CA LEU A 100 -6.33 -4.70 -2.12
C LEU A 100 -5.51 -4.54 -0.84
N SER A 101 -4.51 -3.67 -0.82
CA SER A 101 -3.92 -3.20 0.43
C SER A 101 -4.39 -1.80 0.74
N VAL A 102 -4.86 -1.59 1.98
CA VAL A 102 -5.27 -0.29 2.50
C VAL A 102 -4.78 -0.09 3.92
N ASP A 103 -4.65 1.16 4.34
CA ASP A 103 -4.48 1.51 5.74
C ASP A 103 -5.77 1.29 6.54
N SER A 104 -5.64 1.08 7.86
CA SER A 104 -6.76 0.79 8.76
C SER A 104 -7.69 1.97 9.05
N HIS A 105 -7.42 3.14 8.46
CA HIS A 105 -8.22 4.37 8.54
C HIS A 105 -8.59 4.84 7.13
N THR A 106 -9.31 3.98 6.42
CA THR A 106 -9.74 4.17 5.03
C THR A 106 -11.27 4.21 4.97
N ARG A 107 -11.83 4.98 4.04
CA ARG A 107 -13.26 4.94 3.68
C ARG A 107 -13.42 4.64 2.21
N PHE A 108 -14.41 3.82 1.91
CA PHE A 108 -14.66 3.33 0.56
C PHE A 108 -15.78 4.12 -0.10
N VAL A 109 -15.65 4.40 -1.40
CA VAL A 109 -16.73 5.01 -2.17
C VAL A 109 -17.78 3.95 -2.53
N ALA A 110 -19.00 4.38 -2.86
CA ALA A 110 -20.05 3.47 -3.31
C ALA A 110 -19.62 2.66 -4.55
N ASN A 111 -19.83 1.35 -4.51
CA ASN A 111 -19.45 0.36 -5.52
C ASN A 111 -17.93 0.25 -5.79
N TRP A 112 -17.09 0.64 -4.84
CA TRP A 112 -15.62 0.65 -5.00
C TRP A 112 -15.06 -0.64 -5.57
N ASP A 113 -15.60 -1.77 -5.16
CA ASP A 113 -15.14 -3.11 -5.48
C ASP A 113 -15.29 -3.42 -6.99
N ARG A 114 -16.41 -2.99 -7.59
CA ARG A 114 -16.62 -3.09 -9.04
C ARG A 114 -15.78 -2.05 -9.77
N LEU A 115 -15.76 -0.81 -9.26
CA LEU A 115 -15.02 0.29 -9.88
C LEU A 115 -13.51 0.02 -9.94
N MET A 116 -12.91 -0.57 -8.90
CA MET A 116 -11.49 -0.94 -8.88
C MET A 116 -11.16 -1.95 -9.98
N ILE A 117 -12.00 -2.97 -10.19
CA ILE A 117 -11.79 -3.95 -11.26
C ILE A 117 -11.93 -3.28 -12.63
N GLU A 118 -12.94 -2.43 -12.81
CA GLU A 118 -13.14 -1.68 -14.04
C GLU A 118 -11.95 -0.76 -14.36
N GLU A 119 -11.47 0.03 -13.40
CA GLU A 119 -10.26 0.85 -13.55
C GLU A 119 -9.06 -0.02 -13.94
N LEU A 120 -8.83 -1.14 -13.26
CA LEU A 120 -7.68 -2.02 -13.48
C LEU A 120 -7.69 -2.60 -14.90
N THR A 121 -8.87 -2.98 -15.42
CA THR A 121 -9.01 -3.52 -16.79
C THR A 121 -8.76 -2.48 -17.89
N ARG A 122 -8.83 -1.19 -17.56
CA ARG A 122 -8.57 -0.09 -18.51
C ARG A 122 -7.10 0.33 -18.54
N CYS A 123 -6.27 -0.20 -17.63
CA CYS A 123 -4.83 0.00 -17.65
C CYS A 123 -4.20 -0.74 -18.84
N PRO A 124 -3.41 -0.08 -19.70
CA PRO A 124 -2.73 -0.70 -20.84
C PRO A 124 -1.46 -1.46 -20.41
N SER A 125 -1.61 -2.48 -19.54
CA SER A 125 -0.53 -3.35 -19.06
C SER A 125 -1.06 -4.76 -18.78
N ASP A 126 -0.21 -5.76 -18.90
CA ASP A 126 -0.52 -7.15 -18.53
C ASP A 126 -0.57 -7.33 -17.01
N ASN A 127 0.25 -6.55 -16.27
CA ASN A 127 0.42 -6.59 -14.83
C ASN A 127 0.17 -5.20 -14.19
N PRO A 128 -1.04 -4.65 -14.31
CA PRO A 128 -1.34 -3.32 -13.77
C PRO A 128 -1.49 -3.35 -12.24
N VAL A 129 -1.12 -2.24 -11.61
CA VAL A 129 -1.37 -1.95 -10.19
C VAL A 129 -1.97 -0.56 -10.08
N LEU A 130 -3.20 -0.45 -9.57
CA LEU A 130 -3.78 0.85 -9.25
C LEU A 130 -3.22 1.33 -7.91
N THR A 131 -2.82 2.60 -7.83
CA THR A 131 -2.31 3.20 -6.59
C THR A 131 -2.37 4.73 -6.69
N THR A 132 -2.48 5.41 -5.56
CA THR A 132 -2.44 6.88 -5.42
C THR A 132 -2.37 7.22 -3.94
N TYR A 133 -2.14 8.48 -3.60
CA TYR A 133 -2.52 9.02 -2.29
C TYR A 133 -4.00 9.37 -2.29
N PRO A 134 -4.85 8.62 -1.56
CA PRO A 134 -6.28 8.87 -1.56
C PRO A 134 -6.63 10.27 -1.06
N ALA A 135 -7.77 10.78 -1.49
CA ALA A 135 -8.32 12.02 -0.97
C ALA A 135 -8.61 11.92 0.55
N PRO A 136 -8.44 13.01 1.32
CA PRO A 136 -8.82 13.04 2.73
C PRO A 136 -10.33 12.88 2.95
N PHE A 137 -10.76 12.09 3.95
CA PHE A 137 -12.16 12.14 4.41
C PHE A 137 -12.33 12.97 5.69
N ARG A 138 -13.31 13.87 5.66
CA ARG A 138 -13.76 14.72 6.76
C ARG A 138 -15.28 14.75 6.75
N ALA A 139 -15.90 15.21 7.85
CA ALA A 139 -17.36 15.30 7.98
C ALA A 139 -18.07 16.11 6.88
N GLN A 140 -17.34 16.90 6.08
CA GLN A 140 -17.85 17.67 4.92
C GLN A 140 -17.09 17.42 3.61
N THR A 141 -16.38 16.30 3.45
CA THR A 141 -15.66 16.03 2.19
C THR A 141 -16.63 15.88 1.02
N SER A 142 -16.53 16.80 0.06
CA SER A 142 -17.14 16.67 -1.27
C SER A 142 -16.09 16.21 -2.27
N LEU A 143 -16.32 15.07 -2.92
CA LEU A 143 -15.38 14.50 -3.89
C LEU A 143 -15.47 15.14 -5.27
N THR A 144 -16.59 15.80 -5.58
CA THR A 144 -16.93 16.28 -6.93
C THR A 144 -15.91 17.26 -7.49
N SER A 145 -15.18 17.98 -6.64
CA SER A 145 -14.18 18.98 -7.03
C SER A 145 -12.77 18.65 -6.52
N MET A 146 -12.55 17.47 -5.94
CA MET A 146 -11.25 17.12 -5.38
C MET A 146 -10.39 16.44 -6.44
N PRO A 147 -9.20 17.00 -6.78
CA PRO A 147 -8.32 16.37 -7.74
C PRO A 147 -7.75 15.06 -7.19
N ILE A 148 -7.43 14.14 -8.10
CA ILE A 148 -6.76 12.87 -7.76
C ILE A 148 -5.26 13.15 -7.71
N ALA A 149 -4.60 12.73 -6.64
CA ALA A 149 -3.17 12.94 -6.49
C ALA A 149 -2.40 12.05 -7.47
N ARG A 150 -1.52 12.65 -8.27
CA ARG A 150 -0.39 11.93 -8.88
C ARG A 150 0.73 11.84 -7.87
N LEU A 151 1.61 10.86 -8.04
CA LEU A 151 2.77 10.69 -7.19
C LEU A 151 4.02 11.23 -7.88
N LYS A 152 4.82 11.98 -7.14
CA LYS A 152 6.17 12.41 -7.56
C LYS A 152 7.20 12.04 -6.51
N VAL A 153 8.45 11.96 -6.96
CA VAL A 153 9.60 11.87 -6.07
C VAL A 153 9.67 13.15 -5.25
N GLY A 154 9.75 13.00 -3.93
CA GLY A 154 9.98 14.05 -2.95
C GLY A 154 11.44 14.06 -2.46
N PRO A 155 11.70 14.61 -1.26
CA PRO A 155 13.04 14.63 -0.69
C PRO A 155 13.55 13.22 -0.36
N VAL A 156 14.87 13.05 -0.45
CA VAL A 156 15.54 11.89 0.14
C VAL A 156 15.80 12.19 1.61
N MET A 157 15.23 11.36 2.49
CA MET A 157 15.36 11.49 3.94
C MET A 157 15.52 10.09 4.54
N ASP A 158 16.33 9.98 5.59
CA ASP A 158 16.53 8.72 6.32
C ASP A 158 16.88 7.55 5.37
N GLY A 159 17.79 7.78 4.42
CA GLY A 159 18.27 6.77 3.48
C GLY A 159 17.21 6.23 2.52
N SER A 160 16.08 6.92 2.35
CA SER A 160 14.99 6.54 1.46
C SER A 160 14.42 7.74 0.72
N VAL A 161 13.72 7.47 -0.37
CA VAL A 161 13.02 8.48 -1.17
C VAL A 161 11.61 8.62 -0.64
N ARG A 162 11.22 9.84 -0.24
CA ARG A 162 9.82 10.15 0.06
C ARG A 162 9.05 10.37 -1.22
N PHE A 163 7.77 10.05 -1.22
CA PHE A 163 6.87 10.49 -2.28
C PHE A 163 6.05 11.69 -1.81
N GLU A 164 5.60 12.48 -2.77
CA GLU A 164 4.75 13.63 -2.52
C GLU A 164 3.55 13.59 -3.48
N PRO A 165 2.37 14.06 -3.04
CA PRO A 165 1.28 14.29 -3.95
C PRO A 165 1.63 15.44 -4.91
N PHE A 166 1.22 15.27 -6.15
CA PHE A 166 1.26 16.28 -7.19
C PHE A 166 -0.13 16.39 -7.82
N PHE A 167 -0.61 17.62 -7.96
CA PHE A 167 -1.90 17.90 -8.56
C PHE A 167 -1.67 18.72 -9.83
N ASP A 168 -2.23 18.25 -10.95
CA ASP A 168 -2.15 19.00 -12.21
C ASP A 168 -2.87 20.34 -12.05
N ALA A 169 -2.23 21.42 -12.55
CA ALA A 169 -2.78 22.77 -12.47
C ALA A 169 -4.04 22.94 -13.33
N ASP A 170 -4.12 22.17 -14.43
CA ASP A 170 -5.30 22.10 -15.29
C ASP A 170 -6.21 20.97 -14.79
N THR A 171 -7.40 21.33 -14.31
CA THR A 171 -8.42 20.44 -13.74
C THR A 171 -9.09 19.51 -14.76
N ILE A 172 -8.39 19.12 -15.83
CA ILE A 172 -8.92 18.15 -16.79
C ILE A 172 -9.01 16.81 -16.06
N GLN A 173 -10.24 16.45 -15.67
CA GLN A 173 -10.54 15.11 -15.20
C GLN A 173 -10.07 14.12 -16.25
N THR A 174 -9.07 13.33 -15.88
CA THR A 174 -8.62 12.24 -16.73
C THR A 174 -9.72 11.20 -16.77
N THR A 175 -10.07 10.76 -17.98
CA THR A 175 -11.16 9.79 -18.16
C THR A 175 -10.65 8.36 -18.08
N ALA A 176 -9.34 8.15 -17.97
CA ALA A 176 -8.69 6.85 -17.92
C ALA A 176 -7.52 6.85 -16.92
N PRO A 177 -7.16 5.68 -16.36
CA PRO A 177 -6.00 5.58 -15.48
C PRO A 177 -4.72 6.10 -16.15
N ILE A 178 -3.92 6.83 -15.38
CA ILE A 178 -2.68 7.44 -15.88
C ILE A 178 -1.51 6.64 -15.36
N ALA A 179 -0.49 6.42 -16.19
CA ALA A 179 0.73 5.77 -15.75
C ALA A 179 1.37 6.50 -14.54
N SER A 180 1.96 5.70 -13.66
CA SER A 180 2.83 6.14 -12.58
C SER A 180 4.01 5.19 -12.47
N HIS A 181 5.07 5.64 -11.81
CA HIS A 181 6.20 4.79 -11.47
C HIS A 181 6.27 4.51 -9.97
N LEU A 182 5.38 5.09 -9.17
CA LEU A 182 5.42 5.08 -7.71
C LEU A 182 4.17 4.39 -7.15
N CYS A 183 4.32 3.70 -6.02
CA CYS A 183 3.24 3.04 -5.30
C CYS A 183 3.19 3.51 -3.84
N ALA A 184 2.04 4.03 -3.43
CA ALA A 184 1.83 4.68 -2.13
C ALA A 184 1.76 3.73 -0.92
N CYS A 185 1.73 2.40 -1.13
CA CYS A 185 1.61 1.32 -0.13
C CYS A 185 0.38 1.35 0.82
N GLY A 186 -0.11 2.52 1.23
CA GLY A 186 -1.37 2.71 1.96
C GLY A 186 -2.63 2.57 1.09
N PHE A 187 -2.46 2.52 -0.24
CA PHE A 187 -3.47 2.08 -1.19
C PHE A 187 -2.82 1.47 -2.43
N TYR A 188 -3.09 0.18 -2.69
CA TYR A 188 -2.91 -0.40 -4.01
C TYR A 188 -3.88 -1.55 -4.30
N PHE A 189 -4.26 -1.71 -5.57
CA PHE A 189 -5.15 -2.77 -6.04
C PHE A 189 -4.58 -3.45 -7.30
N ALA A 190 -4.58 -4.78 -7.32
CA ALA A 190 -4.06 -5.57 -8.43
C ALA A 190 -4.73 -6.95 -8.49
N ARG A 191 -4.37 -7.76 -9.51
CA ARG A 191 -4.67 -9.19 -9.51
C ARG A 191 -4.00 -9.88 -8.32
N GLY A 192 -4.64 -10.89 -7.77
CA GLY A 192 -4.18 -11.62 -6.59
C GLY A 192 -2.80 -12.25 -6.74
N GLN A 193 -2.40 -12.61 -7.97
CA GLN A 193 -1.06 -13.08 -8.31
C GLN A 193 0.06 -12.17 -7.76
N LEU A 194 -0.19 -10.86 -7.62
CA LEU A 194 0.77 -9.93 -7.02
C LEU A 194 1.21 -10.37 -5.61
N ASN A 195 0.34 -11.00 -4.80
CA ASN A 195 0.72 -11.46 -3.47
C ASN A 195 1.71 -12.63 -3.47
N HIS A 196 1.74 -13.43 -4.54
CA HIS A 196 2.77 -14.47 -4.74
C HIS A 196 4.06 -13.87 -5.29
N ASP A 197 3.93 -12.96 -6.26
CA ASP A 197 5.07 -12.41 -6.99
C ASP A 197 5.84 -11.38 -6.16
N LEU A 198 5.13 -10.64 -5.29
CA LEU A 198 5.66 -9.58 -4.44
C LEU A 198 5.38 -9.85 -2.94
N PRO A 199 6.11 -10.79 -2.32
CA PRO A 199 6.02 -10.97 -0.88
C PRO A 199 6.56 -9.71 -0.17
N ILE A 200 5.82 -9.22 0.83
CA ILE A 200 6.16 -8.04 1.60
C ILE A 200 7.31 -8.39 2.54
N ASP A 201 8.38 -7.62 2.44
CA ASP A 201 9.60 -7.84 3.20
C ASP A 201 9.44 -7.34 4.64
N PRO A 202 9.36 -8.22 5.66
CA PRO A 202 9.08 -7.82 7.03
C PRO A 202 10.27 -7.08 7.69
N ILE A 203 11.43 -7.03 7.03
CA ILE A 203 12.60 -6.29 7.51
C ILE A 203 12.49 -4.80 7.17
N MET A 204 11.73 -4.44 6.13
CA MET A 204 11.48 -3.04 5.78
C MET A 204 10.73 -2.32 6.91
N TYR A 205 10.87 -1.00 6.95
CA TYR A 205 10.19 -0.14 7.90
C TYR A 205 9.49 1.01 7.15
N PHE A 206 8.64 1.75 7.86
CA PHE A 206 7.74 2.77 7.30
C PHE A 206 8.41 3.69 6.28
N ASN A 207 9.64 4.13 6.56
CA ASN A 207 10.34 5.10 5.72
C ASN A 207 10.85 4.54 4.39
N GLN A 208 11.07 3.23 4.30
CA GLN A 208 11.64 2.56 3.12
C GLN A 208 10.58 1.83 2.29
N GLU A 209 9.35 1.68 2.79
CA GLU A 209 8.37 0.78 2.21
C GLU A 209 7.95 1.19 0.80
N GLU A 210 7.55 2.44 0.60
CA GLU A 210 7.00 2.89 -0.68
C GLU A 210 8.02 2.79 -1.81
N PHE A 211 9.23 3.29 -1.57
CA PHE A 211 10.31 3.22 -2.55
C PHE A 211 10.70 1.77 -2.86
N THR A 212 10.87 0.94 -1.84
CA THR A 212 11.27 -0.46 -2.02
C THR A 212 10.18 -1.26 -2.73
N HIS A 213 8.92 -1.06 -2.37
CA HIS A 213 7.78 -1.74 -2.98
C HIS A 213 7.65 -1.35 -4.46
N SER A 214 7.78 -0.06 -4.77
CA SER A 214 7.76 0.44 -6.14
C SER A 214 8.94 -0.10 -6.98
N LEU A 215 10.15 -0.14 -6.41
CA LEU A 215 11.31 -0.76 -7.05
C LEU A 215 11.08 -2.26 -7.33
N LYS A 216 10.51 -3.00 -6.38
CA LYS A 216 10.22 -4.42 -6.57
C LYS A 216 9.17 -4.64 -7.67
N LEU A 217 8.04 -3.91 -7.63
CA LEU A 217 7.05 -3.91 -8.72
C LEU A 217 7.71 -3.67 -10.09
N TRP A 218 8.56 -2.64 -10.17
CA TRP A 218 9.30 -2.34 -11.39
C TRP A 218 10.13 -3.53 -11.86
N THR A 219 10.98 -4.07 -10.99
CA THR A 219 11.87 -5.19 -11.34
C THR A 219 11.14 -6.50 -11.64
N LEU A 220 9.92 -6.68 -11.14
CA LEU A 220 9.03 -7.81 -11.44
C LEU A 220 8.20 -7.64 -12.72
N GLY A 221 8.19 -6.44 -13.32
CA GLY A 221 7.45 -6.18 -14.54
C GLY A 221 6.00 -5.72 -14.34
N TYR A 222 5.67 -5.18 -13.16
CA TYR A 222 4.37 -4.58 -12.84
C TYR A 222 4.36 -3.07 -13.14
N ASP A 223 3.25 -2.55 -13.65
CA ASP A 223 3.12 -1.13 -14.00
C ASP A 223 2.09 -0.45 -13.10
N CYS A 224 2.49 0.65 -12.45
CA CYS A 224 1.61 1.43 -11.59
C CYS A 224 0.73 2.39 -12.39
N PHE A 225 -0.50 2.59 -11.95
CA PHE A 225 -1.45 3.53 -12.54
C PHE A 225 -2.19 4.30 -11.45
N ILE A 226 -2.33 5.61 -11.65
CA ILE A 226 -3.24 6.47 -10.89
C ILE A 226 -4.65 6.27 -11.43
N PRO A 227 -5.66 5.95 -10.60
CA PRO A 227 -7.03 5.79 -11.08
C PRO A 227 -7.60 7.10 -11.61
N SER A 228 -8.61 7.00 -12.48
CA SER A 228 -9.29 8.17 -13.06
C SER A 228 -10.40 8.75 -12.17
N GLN A 229 -10.71 8.08 -11.07
CA GLN A 229 -11.71 8.49 -10.08
C GLN A 229 -11.26 8.10 -8.66
N HIS A 230 -11.85 8.75 -7.65
CA HIS A 230 -11.65 8.35 -6.25
C HIS A 230 -12.29 6.99 -6.01
N LEU A 231 -11.51 6.05 -5.48
CA LEU A 231 -11.97 4.68 -5.15
C LEU A 231 -12.01 4.46 -3.63
N VAL A 232 -11.12 5.14 -2.93
CA VAL A 232 -11.02 5.17 -1.47
C VAL A 232 -10.65 6.58 -1.02
N LEU A 233 -10.85 6.84 0.27
CA LEU A 233 -10.45 8.04 0.98
C LEU A 233 -9.63 7.62 2.20
N HIS A 234 -8.75 8.50 2.66
CA HIS A 234 -7.82 8.23 3.76
C HIS A 234 -7.93 9.28 4.87
N GLN A 235 -7.67 8.89 6.11
CA GLN A 235 -7.56 9.86 7.21
C GLN A 235 -6.10 10.21 7.46
N TYR A 236 -5.71 11.45 7.15
CA TYR A 236 -4.35 11.90 7.36
C TYR A 236 -4.11 12.39 8.80
N GLY A 237 -2.88 12.35 9.29
CA GLY A 237 -2.53 12.69 10.68
C GLY A 237 -3.01 14.06 11.16
N ASN A 238 -3.07 15.07 10.28
CA ASN A 238 -3.59 16.40 10.61
C ASN A 238 -5.10 16.41 10.96
N GLU A 239 -5.79 15.30 10.73
CA GLU A 239 -7.23 15.10 10.95
C GLU A 239 -7.51 14.27 12.22
N LYS A 240 -6.47 13.67 12.81
CA LYS A 240 -6.55 12.93 14.07
C LYS A 240 -6.15 13.85 15.23
N PRO A 241 -6.92 13.87 16.34
CA PRO A 241 -6.40 14.39 17.60
C PRO A 241 -5.07 13.72 17.95
N VAL A 242 -4.12 14.49 18.50
CA VAL A 242 -2.75 14.00 18.80
C VAL A 242 -2.77 12.73 19.67
N PHE A 243 -3.72 12.62 20.59
CA PHE A 243 -3.89 11.48 21.50
C PHE A 243 -4.49 10.22 20.84
N GLU A 244 -4.90 10.30 19.57
CA GLU A 244 -5.41 9.17 18.78
C GLU A 244 -4.39 8.69 17.73
N GLN A 245 -3.22 9.35 17.64
CA GLN A 245 -2.14 8.96 16.74
C GLN A 245 -1.24 7.92 17.39
N ASN A 246 -1.80 6.73 17.63
CA ASN A 246 -1.02 5.57 18.07
C ASN A 246 -0.13 5.11 16.91
N VAL A 247 1.17 5.30 17.04
CA VAL A 247 2.16 4.89 16.03
C VAL A 247 3.29 4.15 16.71
N HIS A 248 3.76 3.07 16.05
CA HIS A 248 4.73 2.15 16.63
C HIS A 248 6.01 2.85 17.13
N TRP A 249 6.50 3.87 16.42
CA TRP A 249 7.72 4.59 16.82
C TRP A 249 7.55 5.51 18.03
N ASN A 250 6.31 5.84 18.43
CA ASN A 250 6.05 6.54 19.69
C ASN A 250 6.08 5.58 20.89
N ASP A 251 5.75 4.30 20.67
CA ASP A 251 5.58 3.30 21.72
C ASP A 251 6.81 2.39 21.92
N ASP A 252 7.57 2.07 20.85
CA ASP A 252 8.77 1.21 20.94
C ASP A 252 10.04 1.93 20.45
N ALA A 253 10.92 2.27 21.39
CA ALA A 253 12.23 2.89 21.13
C ALA A 253 13.14 2.07 20.19
N LYS A 254 12.88 0.76 20.01
CA LYS A 254 13.60 -0.09 19.04
C LYS A 254 13.37 0.35 17.59
N TRP A 255 12.38 1.20 17.31
CA TRP A 255 12.09 1.66 15.95
C TRP A 255 13.32 2.24 15.24
N VAL A 256 14.24 2.90 15.95
CA VAL A 256 15.47 3.45 15.38
C VAL A 256 16.35 2.33 14.79
N ALA A 257 16.49 1.22 15.52
CA ALA A 257 17.23 0.05 15.05
C ALA A 257 16.53 -0.64 13.88
N LEU A 258 15.20 -0.75 13.93
CA LEU A 258 14.39 -1.32 12.84
C LEU A 258 14.49 -0.49 11.55
N ASN A 259 14.41 0.84 11.66
CA ASN A 259 14.58 1.75 10.54
C ASN A 259 16.01 1.68 9.98
N THR A 260 17.03 1.66 10.83
CA THR A 260 18.43 1.51 10.41
C THR A 260 18.65 0.19 9.64
N ARG A 261 18.06 -0.90 10.14
CA ARG A 261 18.07 -2.20 9.49
C ARG A 261 17.41 -2.15 8.11
N ALA A 262 16.24 -1.52 7.99
CA ALA A 262 15.54 -1.35 6.71
C ALA A 262 16.38 -0.55 5.70
N GLN A 263 17.07 0.50 6.14
CA GLN A 263 18.00 1.26 5.29
C GLN A 263 19.15 0.38 4.78
N ILE A 264 19.80 -0.40 5.65
CA ILE A 264 20.87 -1.33 5.25
C ILE A 264 20.35 -2.29 4.18
N ARG A 265 19.14 -2.82 4.37
CA ARG A 265 18.54 -3.78 3.43
C ARG A 265 18.20 -3.15 2.08
N LEU A 266 17.65 -1.93 2.07
CA LEU A 266 17.41 -1.20 0.82
C LEU A 266 18.72 -0.94 0.06
N ARG A 267 19.79 -0.54 0.75
CA ARG A 267 21.11 -0.38 0.13
C ARG A 267 21.61 -1.67 -0.50
N ALA A 268 21.55 -2.78 0.23
CA ALA A 268 21.98 -4.08 -0.27
C ALA A 268 21.20 -4.53 -1.52
N LEU A 269 19.90 -4.23 -1.59
CA LEU A 269 19.07 -4.49 -2.78
C LEU A 269 19.52 -3.63 -3.97
N ILE A 270 19.79 -2.34 -3.76
CA ILE A 270 20.20 -1.42 -4.83
C ILE A 270 21.59 -1.76 -5.36
N GLU A 271 22.53 -2.08 -4.46
CA GLU A 271 23.91 -2.42 -4.80
C GLU A 271 24.06 -3.84 -5.37
N HIS A 272 22.97 -4.62 -5.38
CA HIS A 272 23.01 -6.05 -5.70
C HIS A 272 24.01 -6.85 -4.84
N THR A 273 24.27 -6.35 -3.62
CA THR A 273 25.11 -6.99 -2.60
C THR A 273 24.27 -7.80 -1.61
N PHE A 274 22.94 -7.77 -1.76
CA PHE A 274 22.01 -8.60 -1.01
C PHE A 274 22.25 -10.09 -1.30
N ASP A 275 22.82 -10.77 -0.31
CA ASP A 275 22.94 -12.23 -0.28
C ASP A 275 22.04 -12.79 0.83
N PRO A 276 20.92 -13.46 0.51
CA PRO A 276 20.05 -14.06 1.51
C PRO A 276 20.74 -15.06 2.44
N ALA A 277 21.79 -15.74 1.98
CA ALA A 277 22.52 -16.73 2.79
C ALA A 277 23.43 -16.08 3.83
N HIS A 278 23.77 -14.80 3.64
CA HIS A 278 24.69 -14.04 4.49
C HIS A 278 24.04 -12.74 5.01
N ASP A 279 22.73 -12.58 4.89
CA ASP A 279 22.02 -11.45 5.47
C ASP A 279 22.08 -11.54 7.00
N SER A 280 22.46 -10.43 7.63
CA SER A 280 22.43 -10.24 9.09
C SER A 280 21.02 -10.44 9.69
N PHE A 281 19.97 -10.40 8.86
CA PHE A 281 18.57 -10.61 9.20
C PHE A 281 17.94 -11.63 8.24
N PRO A 282 18.27 -12.93 8.41
CA PRO A 282 17.83 -13.97 7.49
C PRO A 282 16.31 -14.14 7.63
N VAL A 283 15.60 -13.64 6.62
CA VAL A 283 14.20 -13.96 6.33
C VAL A 283 14.18 -14.54 4.93
N GLU A 284 13.21 -15.40 4.64
CA GLU A 284 13.01 -16.05 3.34
C GLU A 284 13.18 -15.08 2.16
N HIS A 285 13.58 -15.60 1.00
CA HIS A 285 14.10 -14.80 -0.12
C HIS A 285 13.16 -13.68 -0.60
N PHE A 286 13.56 -12.40 -0.42
CA PHE A 286 12.86 -11.22 -0.97
C PHE A 286 13.70 -10.45 -2.03
N PRO A 287 14.23 -11.11 -3.07
CA PRO A 287 15.11 -10.48 -4.06
C PRO A 287 14.35 -9.48 -4.94
N LEU A 288 15.10 -8.67 -5.69
CA LEU A 288 14.56 -7.94 -6.82
C LEU A 288 14.25 -8.89 -7.99
N GLY A 289 13.26 -8.53 -8.80
CA GLY A 289 12.98 -9.21 -10.06
C GLY A 289 14.04 -8.93 -11.14
N LYS A 290 13.81 -9.47 -12.34
CA LYS A 290 14.75 -9.37 -13.47
C LYS A 290 14.14 -8.79 -14.75
N ALA A 291 12.87 -8.38 -14.72
CA ALA A 291 12.17 -7.85 -15.89
C ALA A 291 12.72 -6.48 -16.32
N ARG A 292 13.07 -5.63 -15.34
CA ARG A 292 13.65 -4.30 -15.54
C ARG A 292 14.69 -4.04 -14.44
N THR A 293 15.68 -3.19 -14.68
CA THR A 293 16.82 -3.02 -13.78
C THR A 293 16.63 -1.89 -12.77
N THR A 294 17.31 -1.98 -11.63
CA THR A 294 17.38 -0.90 -10.62
C THR A 294 17.94 0.39 -11.23
N SER A 295 19.00 0.30 -12.03
CA SER A 295 19.62 1.46 -12.68
C SER A 295 18.64 2.18 -13.63
N GLN A 296 17.82 1.45 -14.38
CA GLN A 296 16.75 2.04 -15.20
C GLN A 296 15.73 2.78 -14.34
N TYR A 297 15.32 2.19 -13.20
CA TYR A 297 14.36 2.79 -12.30
C TYR A 297 14.87 4.08 -11.65
N LEU A 298 16.11 4.06 -11.13
CA LEU A 298 16.74 5.25 -10.57
C LEU A 298 16.86 6.36 -11.61
N SER A 299 17.31 6.03 -12.83
CA SER A 299 17.41 6.98 -13.94
C SER A 299 16.05 7.59 -14.30
N LEU A 300 14.99 6.76 -14.35
CA LEU A 300 13.62 7.18 -14.63
C LEU A 300 13.10 8.18 -13.59
N LEU A 301 13.48 7.99 -12.32
CA LEU A 301 13.11 8.84 -11.21
C LEU A 301 14.03 10.05 -10.99
N ALA A 302 15.02 10.25 -11.87
CA ALA A 302 16.07 11.25 -11.70
C ALA A 302 16.78 11.12 -10.34
N LEU A 303 17.09 9.88 -9.94
CA LEU A 303 17.82 9.55 -8.73
C LEU A 303 19.21 9.02 -9.08
N GLU A 304 20.18 9.34 -8.23
CA GLU A 304 21.52 8.77 -8.27
C GLU A 304 21.81 8.02 -6.97
N TYR A 305 22.41 6.85 -7.09
CA TYR A 305 22.95 6.11 -5.95
C TYR A 305 24.47 6.18 -5.97
N ARG A 306 25.09 6.77 -4.94
CA ARG A 306 26.55 6.87 -4.81
C ARG A 306 26.96 6.85 -3.34
N ASN A 307 28.11 6.24 -3.04
CA ASN A 307 28.68 6.17 -1.69
C ASN A 307 27.71 5.65 -0.62
N GLY A 308 26.84 4.70 -0.96
CA GLY A 308 25.86 4.14 -0.04
C GLY A 308 24.56 4.95 0.11
N GLU A 309 24.40 6.08 -0.60
CA GLU A 309 23.29 7.00 -0.41
C GLU A 309 22.54 7.32 -1.71
N LEU A 310 21.23 7.58 -1.58
CA LEU A 310 20.37 8.05 -2.67
C LEU A 310 20.34 9.58 -2.70
N TYR A 311 20.43 10.16 -3.89
CA TYR A 311 20.35 11.59 -4.12
C TYR A 311 19.34 11.90 -5.23
N SER A 312 18.59 13.00 -5.07
CA SER A 312 17.81 13.57 -6.16
C SER A 312 18.71 14.36 -7.10
N LEU A 313 18.61 14.09 -8.40
CA LEU A 313 19.29 14.84 -9.46
C LEU A 313 18.46 16.03 -9.96
N ALA A 314 17.19 16.13 -9.57
CA ALA A 314 16.31 17.22 -9.98
C ALA A 314 16.35 18.37 -8.97
N THR A 315 16.56 19.61 -9.46
CA THR A 315 16.43 20.84 -8.66
C THR A 315 14.96 21.22 -8.40
N ASP A 316 14.04 20.75 -9.26
CA ASP A 316 12.59 20.79 -9.09
C ASP A 316 11.99 19.46 -9.55
N THR A 317 11.19 18.82 -8.70
CA THR A 317 10.67 17.47 -8.92
C THR A 317 9.57 17.47 -9.98
N LYS A 318 9.91 17.02 -11.19
CA LYS A 318 8.93 16.78 -12.27
C LYS A 318 8.04 15.59 -11.89
N ALA A 319 6.73 15.75 -12.03
CA ALA A 319 5.81 14.63 -11.92
C ALA A 319 6.22 13.50 -12.87
N THR A 320 6.18 12.25 -12.39
CA THR A 320 6.37 11.10 -13.28
C THR A 320 5.25 11.14 -14.32
N ARG A 321 5.62 11.25 -15.60
CA ARG A 321 4.65 11.37 -16.69
C ARG A 321 4.02 10.02 -16.98
#